data_AF-A0A6L8VI76-F1
#
_entry.id   AF-A0A6L8VI76-F1
#
_cell.length_a   1.000
_cell.length_b   1.000
_cell.length_c   1.000
_cell.angle_alpha   90.00
_cell.angle_beta   90.00
_cell.angle_gamma   90.00
#
_symmetry.space_group_name_H-M   'P 1'
#
loop_
_entity.id
_entity.type
_entity.pdbx_description
1 polymer ?
#
loop_
_entity_poly.entity_id
_entity_poly.type
_entity_poly.pdbx_seq_one_letter_code
_entity_poly.pdbx_strand_id
1 'polypeptide(L)'
;MTRIWVGGRLAEDLAYARATGAVPLATWPRGVLFGAMNRLHKPHLPPLQPFRDPAFLRRHFPDCWLLLPRRDREAWVASRWHHDGGQSRRLWALHLGCAEAALPGIWRRDWDEHHALCNRLFAGDPRFRVLDMDGDWAGALATAMPDLGLAGAAPRPPAPKPAPLAAPAQIVAPAPDLGFAQAIADFCTRSDPAIPQRLGPQRFSALFARWDGAGRILGSQKLPLPIVAEDLPSGTRRYLAQPGIPKLERVEGAVNELWALGHRRALRMDLEDRRGFGTAATGAPRQPLLVYNRPAGGTGNMLLWPLPGYHTPGAPSHVTAQEADRVAWADKADVAAWRGNLSGRPVAVLDAGAGPGRGAHLVLADLARGPGAADAALERELLATTRYSVVRRFAGRAGFDLGVALPPHHAGAARHPLLAPYCGPRMPPAWFHGFRYLLSLSGRDGGSNFLPAAQTQGVVLKEEDGWELFYSGAFHPWEHFIPLAPGAVDLEERLEWARGNPAACQQMSKAARDVCARIANAETRRAWLRMVAEAASVQAP
;
A
#
# COMPACT_ATOMS: atom_id res chain seq x y z
N MET A 1 -20.60 21.07 -10.63
CA MET A 1 -19.52 20.72 -9.67
C MET A 1 -18.31 20.22 -10.45
N THR A 2 -17.19 20.95 -10.40
CA THR A 2 -15.95 20.60 -11.11
C THR A 2 -15.27 19.43 -10.41
N ARG A 3 -14.93 18.35 -11.13
CA ARG A 3 -14.27 17.17 -10.56
C ARG A 3 -12.94 16.95 -11.28
N ILE A 4 -11.87 17.54 -10.74
CA ILE A 4 -10.51 17.37 -11.26
C ILE A 4 -9.73 16.53 -10.25
N TRP A 5 -9.07 15.47 -10.72
CA TRP A 5 -8.23 14.56 -9.95
C TRP A 5 -8.81 14.16 -8.57
N VAL A 6 -9.69 13.16 -8.56
CA VAL A 6 -10.33 12.68 -7.33
C VAL A 6 -9.57 11.47 -6.77
N GLY A 7 -8.25 11.61 -6.59
CA GLY A 7 -7.38 10.53 -6.14
C GLY A 7 -7.42 9.30 -7.05
N GLY A 8 -7.46 9.51 -8.37
CA GLY A 8 -7.51 8.44 -9.36
C GLY A 8 -8.85 7.69 -9.50
N ARG A 9 -9.86 7.96 -8.66
CA ARG A 9 -11.17 7.28 -8.73
C ARG A 9 -11.86 7.42 -10.09
N LEU A 10 -11.69 8.58 -10.74
CA LEU A 10 -12.19 8.81 -12.09
C LEU A 10 -11.54 7.86 -13.11
N ALA A 11 -10.24 7.62 -12.99
CA ALA A 11 -9.52 6.71 -13.87
C ALA A 11 -9.93 5.24 -13.64
N GLU A 12 -10.18 4.87 -12.39
CA GLU A 12 -10.68 3.54 -12.03
C GLU A 12 -12.08 3.27 -12.59
N ASP A 13 -13.00 4.23 -12.43
CA ASP A 13 -14.36 4.17 -12.98
C ASP A 13 -14.36 4.02 -14.50
N LEU A 14 -13.65 4.91 -15.22
CA LEU A 14 -13.55 4.87 -16.67
C LEU A 14 -12.91 3.56 -17.18
N ALA A 15 -11.83 3.10 -16.56
CA ALA A 15 -11.16 1.87 -16.96
C ALA A 15 -12.04 0.64 -16.72
N TYR A 16 -12.72 0.57 -15.58
CA TYR A 16 -13.62 -0.54 -15.27
C TYR A 16 -14.86 -0.54 -16.18
N ALA A 17 -15.46 0.62 -16.42
CA ALA A 17 -16.59 0.75 -17.34
C ALA A 17 -16.22 0.31 -18.76
N ARG A 18 -15.04 0.73 -19.25
CA ARG A 18 -14.51 0.28 -20.54
C ARG A 18 -14.32 -1.23 -20.60
N ALA A 19 -13.69 -1.81 -19.59
CA ALA A 19 -13.41 -3.25 -19.56
C ALA A 19 -14.67 -4.12 -19.44
N THR A 20 -15.76 -3.58 -18.88
CA THR A 20 -17.03 -4.30 -18.68
C THR A 20 -18.10 -3.93 -19.70
N GLY A 21 -17.89 -2.92 -20.54
CA GLY A 21 -18.92 -2.34 -21.40
C GLY A 21 -20.01 -1.57 -20.64
N ALA A 22 -19.82 -1.28 -19.34
CA ALA A 22 -20.75 -0.51 -18.54
C ALA A 22 -20.74 0.98 -18.92
N VAL A 23 -21.77 1.72 -18.49
CA VAL A 23 -21.83 3.17 -18.67
C VAL A 23 -20.81 3.84 -17.73
N PRO A 24 -19.83 4.59 -18.27
CA PRO A 24 -18.88 5.31 -17.43
C PRO A 24 -19.56 6.44 -16.65
N LEU A 25 -18.94 6.82 -15.53
CA LEU A 25 -19.33 7.94 -14.68
C LEU A 25 -20.73 7.83 -14.03
N ALA A 26 -21.32 6.63 -13.97
CA ALA A 26 -22.64 6.42 -13.35
C ALA A 26 -22.71 6.87 -11.88
N THR A 27 -21.58 6.82 -11.16
CA THR A 27 -21.48 7.28 -9.77
C THR A 27 -21.22 8.79 -9.62
N TRP A 28 -21.21 9.53 -10.74
CA TRP A 28 -20.88 10.96 -10.82
C TRP A 28 -22.00 11.79 -11.46
N PRO A 29 -23.27 11.70 -11.00
CA PRO A 29 -24.43 12.26 -11.70
C PRO A 29 -24.46 13.80 -11.78
N ARG A 30 -23.57 14.50 -11.07
CA ARG A 30 -23.45 15.98 -11.07
C ARG A 30 -22.11 16.47 -11.65
N GLY A 31 -21.36 15.59 -12.30
CA GLY A 31 -20.10 15.94 -12.95
C GLY A 31 -20.35 16.77 -14.21
N VAL A 32 -19.76 17.96 -14.28
CA VAL A 32 -19.85 18.86 -15.46
C VAL A 32 -18.51 19.10 -16.14
N LEU A 33 -17.41 18.77 -15.45
CA LEU A 33 -16.05 18.77 -15.98
C LEU A 33 -15.26 17.68 -15.27
N PHE A 34 -14.59 16.84 -16.05
CA PHE A 34 -13.72 15.77 -15.57
C PHE A 34 -12.36 15.84 -16.26
N GLY A 35 -11.30 15.75 -15.47
CA GLY A 35 -9.92 15.88 -15.94
C GLY A 35 -8.94 15.14 -15.03
N ALA A 36 -7.68 15.10 -15.44
CA ALA A 36 -6.63 14.33 -14.75
C ALA A 36 -7.03 12.86 -14.54
N MET A 37 -7.48 12.22 -15.63
CA MET A 37 -7.89 10.81 -15.71
C MET A 37 -6.70 9.85 -15.58
N ASN A 38 -6.00 9.87 -14.45
CA ASN A 38 -4.86 8.99 -14.20
C ASN A 38 -4.92 8.33 -12.81
N ARG A 39 -4.35 7.12 -12.70
CA ARG A 39 -4.01 6.45 -11.45
C ARG A 39 -2.60 5.92 -11.55
N LEU A 40 -1.69 6.47 -10.75
CA LEU A 40 -0.31 6.01 -10.61
C LEU A 40 0.10 5.82 -9.15
N HIS A 41 -0.49 6.57 -8.22
CA HIS A 41 -0.15 6.56 -6.79
C HIS A 41 -0.39 5.23 -6.06
N LYS A 42 -1.00 4.23 -6.71
CA LYS A 42 -1.20 2.87 -6.17
C LYS A 42 -0.17 1.91 -6.78
N PRO A 43 1.03 1.75 -6.19
CA PRO A 43 2.14 0.98 -6.79
C PRO A 43 1.84 -0.50 -7.01
N HIS A 44 0.87 -1.05 -6.29
CA HIS A 44 0.48 -2.46 -6.34
C HIS A 44 -0.52 -2.77 -7.45
N LEU A 45 -1.02 -1.75 -8.15
CA LEU A 45 -1.97 -1.91 -9.23
C LEU A 45 -1.37 -1.36 -10.53
N PRO A 46 -1.78 -1.87 -11.70
CA PRO A 46 -1.34 -1.32 -12.98
C PRO A 46 -1.70 0.18 -13.10
N PRO A 47 -0.87 0.99 -13.78
CA PRO A 47 -1.22 2.38 -14.03
C PRO A 47 -2.47 2.47 -14.92
N LEU A 48 -3.36 3.41 -14.60
CA LEU A 48 -4.54 3.70 -15.43
C LEU A 48 -4.39 5.08 -16.05
N GLN A 49 -4.63 5.15 -17.37
CA GLN A 49 -4.66 6.39 -18.13
C GLN A 49 -5.80 6.35 -19.16
N PRO A 50 -7.08 6.33 -18.74
CA PRO A 50 -8.21 6.26 -19.68
C PRO A 50 -8.22 7.38 -20.73
N PHE A 51 -7.58 8.52 -20.46
CA PHE A 51 -7.39 9.59 -21.46
C PHE A 51 -6.64 9.13 -22.72
N ARG A 52 -5.86 8.04 -22.66
CA ARG A 52 -5.17 7.47 -23.83
C ARG A 52 -6.10 6.76 -24.82
N ASP A 53 -7.37 6.60 -24.47
CA ASP A 53 -8.40 6.03 -25.33
C ASP A 53 -9.45 7.10 -25.69
N PRO A 54 -9.09 8.09 -26.53
CA PRO A 54 -10.00 9.17 -26.88
C PRO A 54 -11.22 8.69 -27.68
N ALA A 55 -11.13 7.52 -28.34
CA ALA A 55 -12.26 6.90 -29.04
C ALA A 55 -13.34 6.43 -28.06
N PHE A 56 -12.95 5.79 -26.95
CA PHE A 56 -13.85 5.46 -25.86
C PHE A 56 -14.54 6.71 -25.29
N LEU A 57 -13.77 7.79 -25.03
CA LEU A 57 -14.33 9.04 -24.53
C LEU A 57 -15.33 9.67 -25.53
N ARG A 58 -15.00 9.72 -26.82
CA ARG A 58 -15.89 10.23 -27.86
C ARG A 58 -17.21 9.46 -27.92
N ARG A 59 -17.14 8.13 -27.84
CA ARG A 59 -18.31 7.25 -27.92
C ARG A 59 -19.29 7.47 -26.77
N HIS A 60 -18.77 7.66 -25.56
CA HIS A 60 -19.61 7.77 -24.36
C HIS A 60 -19.99 9.21 -24.00
N PHE A 61 -19.25 10.19 -24.51
CA PHE A 61 -19.48 11.62 -24.25
C PHE A 61 -19.53 12.43 -25.55
N PRO A 62 -20.42 12.09 -26.51
CA PRO A 62 -20.46 12.74 -27.82
C PRO A 62 -20.82 14.23 -27.76
N ASP A 63 -21.52 14.65 -26.70
CA ASP A 63 -21.96 16.03 -26.49
C ASP A 63 -21.04 16.84 -25.57
N CYS A 64 -19.94 16.26 -25.09
CA CYS A 64 -18.98 16.98 -24.27
C CYS A 64 -17.99 17.78 -25.12
N TRP A 65 -17.57 18.92 -24.58
CA TRP A 65 -16.37 19.61 -25.04
C TRP A 65 -15.13 18.80 -24.67
N LEU A 66 -14.24 18.63 -25.64
CA LEU A 66 -12.99 17.89 -25.48
C LEU A 66 -11.82 18.87 -25.53
N LEU A 67 -11.17 19.01 -24.38
CA LEU A 67 -10.07 19.94 -24.18
C LEU A 67 -8.75 19.15 -24.16
N LEU A 68 -7.90 19.36 -25.16
CA LEU A 68 -6.54 18.81 -25.20
C LEU A 68 -5.54 19.87 -24.71
N PRO A 69 -5.02 19.78 -23.48
CA PRO A 69 -3.99 20.69 -23.01
C PRO A 69 -2.67 20.43 -23.73
N ARG A 70 -2.17 21.43 -24.45
CA ARG A 70 -0.85 21.45 -25.10
C ARG A 70 0.11 22.29 -24.28
N ARG A 71 1.31 21.75 -24.07
CA ARG A 71 2.47 22.46 -23.51
C ARG A 71 3.67 22.21 -24.41
N ASP A 72 4.70 23.02 -24.29
CA ASP A 72 6.02 22.67 -24.81
C ASP A 72 6.40 21.25 -24.34
N ARG A 73 6.83 20.41 -25.30
CA ARG A 73 7.04 18.97 -25.07
C ARG A 73 8.11 18.72 -24.02
N GLU A 74 9.22 19.46 -24.09
CA GLU A 74 10.34 19.28 -23.17
C GLU A 74 9.99 19.82 -21.78
N ALA A 75 9.27 20.95 -21.70
CA ALA A 75 8.72 21.45 -20.46
C ALA A 75 7.75 20.46 -19.80
N TRP A 76 6.91 19.77 -20.59
CA TRP A 76 6.02 18.72 -20.09
C TRP A 76 6.79 17.50 -19.58
N VAL A 77 7.78 17.01 -20.34
CA VAL A 77 8.64 15.88 -19.92
C VAL A 77 9.35 16.19 -18.62
N ALA A 78 9.96 17.38 -18.51
CA ALA A 78 10.72 17.74 -17.34
C ALA A 78 9.82 18.11 -16.14
N SER A 79 8.61 18.64 -16.38
CA SER A 79 7.57 18.75 -15.34
C SER A 79 7.16 17.39 -14.78
N ARG A 80 7.01 16.38 -15.64
CA ARG A 80 6.68 15.01 -15.26
C ARG A 80 7.83 14.31 -14.52
N TRP A 81 9.08 14.61 -14.90
CA TRP A 81 10.28 14.09 -14.25
C TRP A 81 10.36 14.47 -12.77
N HIS A 82 9.99 15.72 -12.45
CA HIS A 82 10.05 16.28 -11.10
C HIS A 82 8.73 16.15 -10.33
N HIS A 83 7.67 15.65 -10.97
CA HIS A 83 6.34 15.53 -10.35
C HIS A 83 6.41 14.69 -9.06
N ASP A 84 5.74 15.18 -8.01
CA ASP A 84 5.72 14.56 -6.67
C ASP A 84 7.13 14.27 -6.11
N GLY A 85 8.08 15.17 -6.31
CA GLY A 85 9.48 14.97 -5.85
C GLY A 85 10.17 13.78 -6.53
N GLY A 86 9.73 13.42 -7.74
CA GLY A 86 10.21 12.26 -8.50
C GLY A 86 9.55 10.93 -8.14
N GLN A 87 8.53 10.91 -7.28
CA GLN A 87 7.78 9.66 -7.02
C GLN A 87 7.14 9.12 -8.30
N SER A 88 6.56 10.00 -9.11
CA SER A 88 5.91 9.62 -10.37
C SER A 88 6.87 8.92 -11.33
N ARG A 89 8.11 9.41 -11.51
CA ARG A 89 9.09 8.74 -12.39
C ARG A 89 9.51 7.36 -11.87
N ARG A 90 9.73 7.22 -10.56
CA ARG A 90 10.07 5.92 -9.93
C ARG A 90 8.99 4.88 -10.16
N LEU A 91 7.71 5.26 -10.00
CA LEU A 91 6.58 4.37 -10.22
C LEU A 91 6.41 3.99 -11.70
N TRP A 92 6.64 4.92 -12.63
CA TRP A 92 6.66 4.59 -14.06
C TRP A 92 7.78 3.63 -14.42
N ALA A 93 8.99 3.86 -13.93
CA ALA A 93 10.12 2.96 -14.13
C ALA A 93 9.79 1.55 -13.62
N LEU A 94 9.22 1.45 -12.41
CA LEU A 94 8.77 0.20 -11.79
C LEU A 94 7.75 -0.53 -12.68
N HIS A 95 6.69 0.14 -13.10
CA HIS A 95 5.62 -0.49 -13.88
C HIS A 95 6.04 -0.87 -15.31
N LEU A 96 6.96 -0.11 -15.91
CA LEU A 96 7.48 -0.39 -17.24
C LEU A 96 8.66 -1.37 -17.22
N GLY A 97 9.18 -1.72 -16.04
CA GLY A 97 10.37 -2.57 -15.90
C GLY A 97 11.60 -1.98 -16.60
N CYS A 98 11.76 -0.66 -16.54
CA CYS A 98 12.84 0.05 -17.22
C CYS A 98 13.60 0.97 -16.27
N ALA A 99 14.82 1.38 -16.65
CA ALA A 99 15.56 2.39 -15.92
C ALA A 99 14.87 3.77 -16.02
N GLU A 100 14.94 4.59 -14.96
CA GLU A 100 14.41 5.95 -14.98
C GLU A 100 14.96 6.76 -16.17
N ALA A 101 16.19 6.49 -16.62
CA ALA A 101 16.84 7.15 -17.75
C ALA A 101 16.08 7.01 -19.08
N ALA A 102 15.32 5.92 -19.24
CA ALA A 102 14.57 5.66 -20.47
C ALA A 102 13.25 6.45 -20.53
N LEU A 103 12.74 6.91 -19.38
CA LEU A 103 11.43 7.55 -19.27
C LEU A 103 11.27 8.81 -20.13
N PRO A 104 12.24 9.74 -20.25
CA PRO A 104 12.07 10.93 -21.09
C PRO A 104 11.81 10.57 -22.55
N GLY A 105 12.51 9.56 -23.08
CA GLY A 105 12.29 9.08 -24.45
C GLY A 105 10.91 8.45 -24.63
N ILE A 106 10.46 7.64 -23.65
CA ILE A 106 9.12 7.03 -23.65
C ILE A 106 8.04 8.11 -23.61
N TRP A 107 8.19 9.09 -22.72
CA TRP A 107 7.21 10.16 -22.54
C TRP A 107 7.12 11.09 -23.75
N ARG A 108 8.24 11.40 -24.43
CA ARG A 108 8.19 12.17 -25.69
C ARG A 108 7.33 11.45 -26.74
N ARG A 109 7.59 10.15 -26.96
CA ARG A 109 6.78 9.33 -27.89
C ARG A 109 5.31 9.29 -27.48
N ASP A 110 5.03 9.03 -26.20
CA ASP A 110 3.67 9.05 -25.67
C ASP A 110 2.96 10.39 -25.91
N TRP A 111 3.68 11.51 -25.76
CA TRP A 111 3.15 12.85 -26.00
C TRP A 111 2.82 13.06 -27.47
N ASP A 112 3.77 12.73 -28.37
CA ASP A 112 3.62 12.89 -29.82
C ASP A 112 2.46 12.01 -30.33
N GLU A 113 2.43 10.73 -29.94
CA GLU A 113 1.40 9.76 -30.31
C GLU A 113 0.00 10.18 -29.83
N HIS A 114 -0.12 10.63 -28.57
CA HIS A 114 -1.40 11.03 -28.01
C HIS A 114 -1.96 12.28 -28.69
N HIS A 115 -1.12 13.30 -28.93
CA HIS A 115 -1.55 14.52 -29.62
C HIS A 115 -1.94 14.23 -31.08
N ALA A 116 -1.14 13.43 -31.78
CA ALA A 116 -1.46 13.02 -33.15
C ALA A 116 -2.77 12.21 -33.22
N LEU A 117 -3.01 11.32 -32.25
CA LEU A 117 -4.25 10.55 -32.18
C LEU A 117 -5.47 11.45 -31.94
N CYS A 118 -5.42 12.34 -30.96
CA CYS A 118 -6.52 13.26 -30.67
C CYS A 118 -6.82 14.18 -31.84
N ASN A 119 -5.81 14.83 -32.43
CA ASN A 119 -6.00 15.73 -33.58
C ASN A 119 -6.62 15.00 -34.78
N ARG A 120 -6.22 13.76 -35.03
CA ARG A 120 -6.78 12.93 -36.11
C ARG A 120 -8.23 12.53 -35.81
N LEU A 121 -8.49 12.04 -34.60
CA LEU A 121 -9.79 11.51 -34.21
C LEU A 121 -10.86 12.62 -34.15
N PHE A 122 -10.48 13.82 -33.72
CA PHE A 122 -11.41 14.95 -33.55
C PHE A 122 -11.25 16.04 -34.62
N ALA A 123 -10.61 15.71 -35.74
CA ALA A 123 -10.48 16.63 -36.87
C ALA A 123 -11.86 17.13 -37.31
N GLY A 124 -12.02 18.45 -37.38
CA GLY A 124 -13.28 19.10 -37.77
C GLY A 124 -14.39 19.08 -36.72
N ASP A 125 -14.18 18.50 -35.54
CA ASP A 125 -15.18 18.51 -34.47
C ASP A 125 -15.27 19.91 -33.82
N PRO A 126 -16.42 20.60 -33.89
CA PRO A 126 -16.55 21.96 -33.34
C PRO A 126 -16.39 21.99 -31.82
N ARG A 127 -16.53 20.86 -31.13
CA ARG A 127 -16.41 20.71 -29.67
C ARG A 127 -15.01 20.30 -29.21
N PHE A 128 -14.06 20.08 -30.13
CA PHE A 128 -12.66 19.81 -29.81
C PHE A 128 -11.83 21.10 -29.82
N ARG A 129 -11.04 21.30 -28.76
CA ARG A 129 -10.15 22.46 -28.61
C ARG A 129 -8.79 22.05 -28.07
N VAL A 130 -7.74 22.49 -28.73
CA VAL A 130 -6.36 22.42 -28.22
C VAL A 130 -6.11 23.69 -27.42
N LEU A 131 -5.79 23.53 -26.13
CA LEU A 131 -5.53 24.65 -25.23
C LEU A 131 -4.04 24.86 -25.08
N ASP A 132 -3.55 26.04 -25.44
CA ASP A 132 -2.16 26.41 -25.22
C ASP A 132 -1.93 26.80 -23.76
N MET A 133 -1.46 25.83 -22.97
CA MET A 133 -1.28 25.99 -21.53
C MET A 133 -0.11 26.89 -21.15
N ASP A 134 0.76 27.24 -22.11
CA ASP A 134 1.89 28.15 -21.89
C ASP A 134 1.55 29.60 -22.32
N GLY A 135 0.36 29.82 -22.90
CA GLY A 135 -0.23 31.13 -23.22
C GLY A 135 -1.48 31.47 -22.40
N ASP A 136 -2.34 32.35 -22.92
CA ASP A 136 -3.61 32.73 -22.27
C ASP A 136 -4.72 31.68 -22.53
N TRP A 137 -4.56 30.49 -21.96
CA TRP A 137 -5.56 29.42 -22.06
C TRP A 137 -6.89 29.79 -21.39
N ALA A 138 -6.87 30.62 -20.35
CA ALA A 138 -8.05 31.00 -19.60
C ALA A 138 -8.93 31.96 -20.41
N GLY A 139 -8.33 32.99 -21.02
CA GLY A 139 -9.01 33.86 -21.97
C GLY A 139 -9.53 33.09 -23.19
N ALA A 140 -8.70 32.21 -23.77
CA ALA A 140 -9.11 31.38 -24.90
C ALA A 140 -10.32 30.48 -24.57
N LEU A 141 -10.36 29.90 -23.37
CA LEU A 141 -11.47 29.06 -22.92
C LEU A 141 -12.72 29.90 -22.61
N ALA A 142 -12.57 31.07 -22.00
CA ALA A 142 -13.67 32.00 -21.74
C ALA A 142 -14.32 32.52 -23.04
N THR A 143 -13.52 32.79 -24.09
CA THR A 143 -14.05 33.15 -25.42
C THR A 143 -14.76 31.98 -26.09
N ALA A 144 -14.16 30.78 -26.04
CA ALA A 144 -14.73 29.62 -26.71
C ALA A 144 -15.99 29.06 -26.02
N MET A 145 -16.10 29.26 -24.72
CA MET A 145 -17.14 28.68 -23.86
C MET A 145 -17.61 29.70 -22.82
N PRO A 146 -18.31 30.77 -23.24
CA PRO A 146 -18.71 31.86 -22.34
C PRO A 146 -19.60 31.37 -21.19
N ASP A 147 -20.41 30.33 -21.44
CA ASP A 147 -21.32 29.73 -20.47
C ASP A 147 -20.61 29.02 -19.30
N LEU A 148 -19.30 28.76 -19.40
CA LEU A 148 -18.52 28.18 -18.30
C LEU A 148 -18.20 29.20 -17.19
N GLY A 149 -18.48 30.49 -17.39
CA GLY A 149 -18.29 31.52 -16.37
C GLY A 149 -16.82 31.73 -15.97
N LEU A 150 -15.88 31.51 -16.91
CA LEU A 150 -14.44 31.60 -16.67
C LEU A 150 -13.86 33.00 -16.86
N ALA A 151 -14.71 34.00 -17.11
CA ALA A 151 -14.29 35.39 -17.25
C ALA A 151 -13.59 35.87 -15.96
N GLY A 152 -12.36 36.36 -16.09
CA GLY A 152 -11.56 36.86 -14.96
C GLY A 152 -10.73 35.81 -14.22
N ALA A 153 -10.68 34.55 -14.69
CA ALA A 153 -9.71 33.58 -14.18
C ALA A 153 -8.29 34.02 -14.54
N ALA A 154 -7.49 34.39 -13.54
CA ALA A 154 -6.11 34.81 -13.77
C ALA A 154 -5.31 33.65 -14.41
N PRO A 155 -4.53 33.90 -15.48
CA PRO A 155 -3.66 32.89 -16.04
C PRO A 155 -2.72 32.39 -14.95
N ARG A 156 -2.58 31.06 -14.86
CA ARG A 156 -1.61 30.46 -13.96
C ARG A 156 -0.22 30.98 -14.37
N PRO A 157 0.60 31.51 -13.45
CA PRO A 157 1.95 31.94 -13.79
C PRO A 157 2.68 30.77 -14.47
N PRO A 158 3.50 31.05 -15.50
CA PRO A 158 4.23 30.02 -16.22
C PRO A 158 4.99 29.18 -15.19
N ALA A 159 4.85 27.86 -15.29
CA ALA A 159 5.61 26.97 -14.44
C ALA A 159 7.10 27.31 -14.63
N PRO A 160 7.90 27.42 -13.54
CA PRO A 160 9.31 27.72 -13.66
C PRO A 160 9.96 26.75 -14.65
N LYS A 161 10.87 27.27 -15.49
CA LYS A 161 11.61 26.44 -16.45
C LYS A 161 12.19 25.25 -15.68
N PRO A 162 11.84 24.01 -16.05
CA PRO A 162 12.27 22.87 -15.29
C PRO A 162 13.80 22.80 -15.31
N ALA A 163 14.38 22.44 -14.16
CA ALA A 163 15.81 22.17 -14.09
C ALA A 163 16.21 21.16 -15.19
N PRO A 164 17.44 21.25 -15.73
CA PRO A 164 17.95 20.25 -16.67
C PRO A 164 17.66 18.85 -16.13
N LEU A 165 17.24 17.93 -17.01
CA LEU A 165 17.07 16.53 -16.64
C LEU A 165 18.41 16.04 -16.10
N ALA A 166 18.55 15.95 -14.78
CA ALA A 166 19.69 15.31 -14.18
C ALA A 166 19.70 13.88 -14.69
N ALA A 167 20.80 13.47 -15.34
CA ALA A 167 20.96 12.09 -15.75
C ALA A 167 20.79 11.21 -14.49
N PRO A 168 19.82 10.29 -14.45
CA PRO A 168 19.73 9.38 -13.33
C PRO A 168 21.02 8.56 -13.33
N ALA A 169 21.53 8.24 -12.14
CA ALA A 169 22.63 7.30 -12.03
C ALA A 169 22.24 6.01 -12.78
N GLN A 170 23.12 5.54 -13.67
CA GLN A 170 23.00 4.19 -14.20
C GLN A 170 23.23 3.23 -13.04
N ILE A 171 22.14 2.81 -12.42
CA ILE A 171 22.19 1.76 -11.41
C ILE A 171 22.06 0.45 -12.19
N VAL A 172 23.18 -0.24 -12.39
CA VAL A 172 23.14 -1.64 -12.79
C VAL A 172 22.31 -2.37 -11.74
N ALA A 173 21.23 -3.02 -12.18
CA ALA A 173 20.38 -3.76 -11.25
C ALA A 173 21.24 -4.81 -10.54
N PRO A 174 21.29 -4.81 -9.20
CA PRO A 174 22.09 -5.79 -8.48
C PRO A 174 21.61 -7.19 -8.82
N ALA A 175 22.56 -8.12 -8.99
CA ALA A 175 22.24 -9.53 -9.22
C ALA A 175 21.30 -10.06 -8.12
N PRO A 176 20.38 -10.99 -8.45
CA PRO A 176 19.51 -11.57 -7.45
C PRO A 176 20.31 -12.42 -6.45
N ASP A 177 19.94 -12.33 -5.18
CA ASP A 177 20.39 -13.24 -4.13
C ASP A 177 19.44 -14.46 -4.11
N LEU A 178 19.79 -15.49 -4.89
CA LEU A 178 18.95 -16.68 -5.02
C LEU A 178 18.88 -17.50 -3.72
N GLY A 179 19.94 -17.47 -2.89
CA GLY A 179 19.94 -18.14 -1.59
C GLY A 179 18.95 -17.50 -0.63
N PHE A 180 18.92 -16.16 -0.58
CA PHE A 180 17.89 -15.44 0.17
C PHE A 180 16.49 -15.70 -0.36
N ALA A 181 16.34 -15.67 -1.69
CA ALA A 181 15.05 -15.91 -2.32
C ALA A 181 14.50 -17.29 -1.94
N GLN A 182 15.35 -18.32 -1.97
CA GLN A 182 14.99 -19.67 -1.55
C GLN A 182 14.58 -19.71 -0.07
N ALA A 183 15.38 -19.11 0.83
CA ALA A 183 15.07 -19.10 2.27
C ALA A 183 13.73 -18.42 2.58
N ILE A 184 13.42 -17.30 1.92
CA ILE A 184 12.12 -16.63 2.04
C ILE A 184 11.00 -17.51 1.49
N ALA A 185 11.21 -18.12 0.32
CA ALA A 185 10.22 -19.00 -0.29
C ALA A 185 9.92 -20.20 0.62
N ASP A 186 10.94 -20.88 1.15
CA ASP A 186 10.80 -22.02 2.07
C ASP A 186 10.03 -21.61 3.33
N PHE A 187 10.35 -20.46 3.91
CA PHE A 187 9.60 -19.92 5.03
C PHE A 187 8.13 -19.66 4.66
N CYS A 188 7.87 -19.08 3.49
CA CYS A 188 6.53 -18.76 3.04
C CYS A 188 5.71 -20.01 2.70
N THR A 189 6.33 -21.08 2.20
CA THR A 189 5.66 -22.28 1.71
C THR A 189 5.67 -23.45 2.68
N ARG A 190 6.42 -23.37 3.78
CA ARG A 190 6.43 -24.42 4.81
C ARG A 190 5.01 -24.79 5.21
N SER A 191 4.81 -26.08 5.45
CA SER A 191 3.54 -26.67 5.86
C SER A 191 3.82 -27.76 6.88
N ASP A 192 3.05 -27.77 7.96
CA ASP A 192 3.09 -28.80 8.99
C ASP A 192 2.01 -29.85 8.68
N PRO A 193 2.39 -31.07 8.29
CA PRO A 193 1.43 -32.13 7.95
C PRO A 193 0.61 -32.60 9.15
N ALA A 194 1.01 -32.31 10.40
CA ALA A 194 0.24 -32.63 11.59
C ALA A 194 -1.02 -31.76 11.72
N ILE A 195 -1.12 -30.65 10.98
CA ILE A 195 -2.24 -29.72 11.06
C ILE A 195 -3.44 -30.26 10.25
N PRO A 196 -4.59 -30.54 10.90
CA PRO A 196 -5.71 -31.20 10.22
C PRO A 196 -6.35 -30.33 9.13
N GLN A 197 -6.51 -30.88 7.92
CA GLN A 197 -7.07 -30.18 6.76
C GLN A 197 -8.62 -30.19 6.74
N ARG A 198 -9.23 -29.60 7.77
CA ARG A 198 -10.69 -29.60 7.98
C ARG A 198 -11.37 -28.24 7.85
N LEU A 199 -10.65 -27.21 7.39
CA LEU A 199 -11.21 -25.86 7.29
C LEU A 199 -12.26 -25.77 6.17
N GLY A 200 -13.50 -25.42 6.55
CA GLY A 200 -14.61 -25.23 5.62
C GLY A 200 -14.69 -23.82 5.01
N PRO A 201 -15.47 -23.65 3.92
CA PRO A 201 -15.57 -22.40 3.17
C PRO A 201 -16.13 -21.20 3.96
N GLN A 202 -16.91 -21.45 5.02
CA GLN A 202 -17.47 -20.42 5.91
C GLN A 202 -16.42 -19.62 6.68
N ARG A 203 -15.16 -20.09 6.70
CA ARG A 203 -14.03 -19.39 7.35
C ARG A 203 -13.33 -18.42 6.41
N PHE A 204 -13.59 -18.49 5.10
CA PHE A 204 -13.01 -17.60 4.11
C PHE A 204 -13.66 -16.22 4.14
N SER A 205 -12.86 -15.18 3.93
CA SER A 205 -13.37 -13.80 3.92
C SER A 205 -14.11 -13.47 2.62
N ALA A 206 -14.69 -12.27 2.56
CA ALA A 206 -15.21 -11.70 1.33
C ALA A 206 -14.13 -11.44 0.26
N LEU A 207 -12.84 -11.44 0.65
CA LEU A 207 -11.69 -11.30 -0.25
C LEU A 207 -11.16 -12.65 -0.75
N PHE A 208 -11.73 -13.77 -0.32
CA PHE A 208 -11.31 -15.06 -0.84
C PHE A 208 -11.57 -15.13 -2.35
N ALA A 209 -10.53 -15.50 -3.10
CA ALA A 209 -10.56 -15.59 -4.53
C ALA A 209 -9.95 -16.92 -5.00
N ARG A 210 -10.62 -17.55 -5.97
CA ARG A 210 -10.06 -18.61 -6.83
C ARG A 210 -9.80 -17.99 -8.19
N TRP A 211 -8.55 -17.87 -8.56
CA TRP A 211 -8.14 -17.42 -9.87
C TRP A 211 -7.78 -18.63 -10.73
N ASP A 212 -8.26 -18.67 -11.97
CA ASP A 212 -8.05 -19.80 -12.89
C ASP A 212 -6.71 -19.75 -13.64
N GLY A 213 -5.89 -18.71 -13.42
CA GLY A 213 -4.67 -18.46 -14.19
C GLY A 213 -4.90 -17.72 -15.51
N ALA A 214 -6.17 -17.46 -15.84
CA ALA A 214 -6.65 -16.77 -17.03
C ALA A 214 -7.62 -15.65 -16.62
N GLY A 215 -8.84 -15.61 -17.14
CA GLY A 215 -9.76 -14.47 -16.97
C GLY A 215 -10.71 -14.57 -15.78
N ARG A 216 -10.88 -15.75 -15.16
CA ARG A 216 -11.97 -15.99 -14.21
C ARG A 216 -11.48 -15.90 -12.76
N ILE A 217 -12.19 -15.11 -11.97
CA ILE A 217 -11.95 -14.98 -10.53
C ILE A 217 -13.26 -15.22 -9.78
N LEU A 218 -13.29 -16.26 -8.93
CA LEU A 218 -14.48 -16.67 -8.18
C LEU A 218 -14.30 -16.49 -6.67
N GLY A 219 -15.36 -16.06 -5.99
CA GLY A 219 -15.44 -16.00 -4.54
C GLY A 219 -15.63 -17.36 -3.88
N SER A 220 -15.79 -17.36 -2.55
CA SER A 220 -15.95 -18.59 -1.75
C SER A 220 -17.22 -19.36 -2.10
N GLN A 221 -18.27 -18.66 -2.52
CA GLN A 221 -19.55 -19.20 -2.98
C GLN A 221 -19.56 -19.60 -4.46
N LYS A 222 -18.38 -19.63 -5.13
CA LYS A 222 -18.24 -19.88 -6.58
C LYS A 222 -18.92 -18.84 -7.49
N LEU A 223 -19.39 -17.72 -6.93
CA LEU A 223 -19.86 -16.56 -7.67
C LEU A 223 -18.68 -15.73 -8.18
N PRO A 224 -18.75 -15.10 -9.36
CA PRO A 224 -17.71 -14.20 -9.84
C PRO A 224 -17.44 -13.08 -8.82
N LEU A 225 -16.17 -12.82 -8.53
CA LEU A 225 -15.81 -11.56 -7.90
C LEU A 225 -15.91 -10.43 -8.92
N PRO A 226 -16.23 -9.19 -8.50
CA PRO A 226 -16.31 -8.05 -9.39
C PRO A 226 -14.90 -7.55 -9.75
N ILE A 227 -14.16 -8.41 -10.44
CA ILE A 227 -12.83 -8.17 -11.00
C ILE A 227 -12.86 -8.67 -12.44
N VAL A 228 -12.53 -7.81 -13.38
CA VAL A 228 -12.54 -8.11 -14.82
C VAL A 228 -11.11 -8.22 -15.36
N ALA A 229 -10.87 -9.18 -16.23
CA ALA A 229 -9.66 -9.27 -17.03
C ALA A 229 -9.82 -8.44 -18.31
N GLU A 230 -8.83 -7.62 -18.63
CA GLU A 230 -8.80 -6.78 -19.82
C GLU A 230 -7.50 -7.00 -20.59
N ASP A 231 -7.63 -7.39 -21.85
CA ASP A 231 -6.51 -7.48 -22.79
C ASP A 231 -6.20 -6.11 -23.37
N LEU A 232 -4.96 -5.66 -23.22
CA LEU A 232 -4.48 -4.37 -23.71
C LEU A 232 -3.93 -4.51 -25.13
N PRO A 233 -3.96 -3.43 -25.94
CA PRO A 233 -3.39 -3.42 -27.30
C PRO A 233 -1.92 -3.87 -27.39
N SER A 234 -1.17 -3.73 -26.30
CA SER A 234 0.20 -4.23 -26.15
C SER A 234 0.32 -5.75 -26.12
N GLY A 235 -0.80 -6.49 -26.17
CA GLY A 235 -0.83 -7.95 -26.00
C GLY A 235 -0.71 -8.42 -24.55
N THR A 236 -0.68 -7.50 -23.59
CA THR A 236 -0.63 -7.79 -22.15
C THR A 236 -2.03 -7.74 -21.54
N ARG A 237 -2.32 -8.60 -20.58
CA ARG A 237 -3.55 -8.54 -19.78
C ARG A 237 -3.34 -7.80 -18.47
N ARG A 238 -4.39 -7.12 -18.01
CA ARG A 238 -4.51 -6.60 -16.64
C ARG A 238 -5.83 -7.01 -16.02
N TYR A 239 -5.90 -6.96 -14.70
CA TYR A 239 -7.11 -7.22 -13.92
C TYR A 239 -7.54 -5.94 -13.23
N LEU A 240 -8.84 -5.65 -13.20
CA LEU A 240 -9.42 -4.43 -12.64
C LEU A 240 -10.53 -4.79 -11.68
N ALA A 241 -10.40 -4.44 -10.41
CA ALA A 241 -11.50 -4.56 -9.45
C ALA A 241 -12.52 -3.43 -9.66
N GLN A 242 -13.78 -3.73 -9.35
CA GLN A 242 -14.82 -2.72 -9.33
C GLN A 242 -14.45 -1.64 -8.29
N PRO A 243 -14.45 -0.35 -8.70
CA PRO A 243 -14.12 0.74 -7.78
C PRO A 243 -15.10 0.81 -6.61
N GLY A 244 -14.61 1.22 -5.44
CA GLY A 244 -15.44 1.46 -4.26
C GLY A 244 -15.73 0.23 -3.40
N ILE A 245 -15.30 -0.97 -3.80
CA ILE A 245 -15.41 -2.17 -2.95
C ILE A 245 -14.22 -2.24 -1.98
N PRO A 246 -14.44 -2.22 -0.65
CA PRO A 246 -13.35 -2.21 0.32
C PRO A 246 -12.40 -3.40 0.15
N LYS A 247 -11.08 -3.12 0.17
CA LYS A 247 -9.98 -4.10 0.16
C LYS A 247 -9.89 -5.03 -1.07
N LEU A 248 -10.83 -4.99 -2.02
CA LEU A 248 -10.81 -5.83 -3.21
C LEU A 248 -9.57 -5.60 -4.08
N GLU A 249 -8.99 -4.40 -4.02
CA GLU A 249 -7.72 -4.05 -4.66
C GLU A 249 -6.54 -4.94 -4.21
N ARG A 250 -6.63 -5.61 -3.04
CA ARG A 250 -5.62 -6.59 -2.64
C ARG A 250 -5.62 -7.81 -3.56
N VAL A 251 -6.80 -8.28 -3.96
CA VAL A 251 -6.94 -9.38 -4.94
C VAL A 251 -6.51 -8.89 -6.32
N GLU A 252 -6.91 -7.69 -6.74
CA GLU A 252 -6.45 -7.07 -8.00
C GLU A 252 -4.92 -7.03 -8.06
N GLY A 253 -4.27 -6.54 -7.00
CA GLY A 253 -2.82 -6.40 -6.96
C GLY A 253 -2.09 -7.73 -7.01
N ALA A 254 -2.54 -8.73 -6.25
CA ALA A 254 -1.93 -10.06 -6.25
C ALA A 254 -2.06 -10.76 -7.61
N VAL A 255 -3.24 -10.71 -8.24
CA VAL A 255 -3.45 -11.35 -9.55
C VAL A 255 -2.64 -10.64 -10.65
N ASN A 256 -2.59 -9.31 -10.67
CA ASN A 256 -1.74 -8.59 -11.62
C ASN A 256 -0.24 -8.89 -11.41
N GLU A 257 0.20 -9.03 -10.15
CA GLU A 257 1.58 -9.40 -9.85
C GLU A 257 1.92 -10.82 -10.31
N LEU A 258 1.05 -11.79 -10.03
CA LEU A 258 1.17 -13.17 -10.53
C LEU A 258 1.22 -13.20 -12.06
N TRP A 259 0.35 -12.44 -12.73
CA TRP A 259 0.34 -12.33 -14.18
C TRP A 259 1.67 -11.77 -14.72
N ALA A 260 2.17 -10.70 -14.11
CA ALA A 260 3.45 -10.06 -14.46
C ALA A 260 4.67 -10.95 -14.19
N LEU A 261 4.58 -11.90 -13.26
CA LEU A 261 5.60 -12.92 -12.99
C LEU A 261 5.59 -14.06 -14.03
N GLY A 262 4.60 -14.10 -14.92
CA GLY A 262 4.42 -15.16 -15.91
C GLY A 262 3.59 -16.35 -15.40
N HIS A 263 2.99 -16.25 -14.22
CA HIS A 263 2.19 -17.33 -13.66
C HIS A 263 0.84 -17.45 -14.38
N ARG A 264 0.44 -18.68 -14.74
CA ARG A 264 -0.78 -18.96 -15.54
C ARG A 264 -1.59 -20.15 -15.02
N ARG A 265 -1.30 -20.65 -13.81
CA ARG A 265 -2.01 -21.78 -13.20
C ARG A 265 -3.03 -21.31 -12.18
N ALA A 266 -3.98 -22.18 -11.87
CA ALA A 266 -5.04 -21.87 -10.93
C ALA A 266 -4.49 -21.75 -9.50
N LEU A 267 -4.99 -20.76 -8.76
CA LEU A 267 -4.53 -20.39 -7.42
C LEU A 267 -5.70 -19.97 -6.54
N ARG A 268 -5.49 -20.04 -5.22
CA ARG A 268 -6.42 -19.55 -4.21
C ARG A 268 -5.74 -18.51 -3.34
N MET A 269 -6.45 -17.45 -2.98
CA MET A 269 -5.95 -16.42 -2.07
C MET A 269 -7.04 -15.91 -1.14
N ASP A 270 -6.65 -15.49 0.06
CA ASP A 270 -7.48 -14.79 1.04
C ASP A 270 -6.60 -13.79 1.79
N LEU A 271 -6.50 -12.58 1.22
CA LEU A 271 -5.59 -11.51 1.67
C LEU A 271 -6.23 -10.60 2.72
N GLU A 272 -7.19 -11.12 3.49
CA GLU A 272 -7.80 -10.42 4.61
C GLU A 272 -6.87 -10.36 5.82
N ASP A 273 -7.03 -9.32 6.63
CA ASP A 273 -6.31 -9.15 7.88
C ASP A 273 -6.60 -10.33 8.82
N ARG A 274 -5.60 -10.74 9.60
CA ARG A 274 -5.73 -11.73 10.68
C ARG A 274 -6.39 -13.04 10.25
N ARG A 275 -5.69 -13.84 9.45
CA ARG A 275 -6.12 -15.21 9.10
C ARG A 275 -5.84 -16.15 10.27
N GLY A 276 -6.67 -16.09 11.31
CA GLY A 276 -6.53 -16.86 12.55
C GLY A 276 -6.94 -18.34 12.45
N PHE A 277 -6.47 -19.04 11.42
CA PHE A 277 -6.61 -20.50 11.29
C PHE A 277 -5.29 -21.10 10.78
N GLY A 278 -5.29 -22.39 10.42
CA GLY A 278 -4.07 -23.09 10.03
C GLY A 278 -3.26 -23.60 11.21
N THR A 279 -3.89 -23.76 12.39
CA THR A 279 -3.29 -24.36 13.59
C THR A 279 -3.95 -25.70 13.91
N ALA A 280 -3.35 -26.52 14.79
CA ALA A 280 -3.93 -27.79 15.21
C ALA A 280 -5.39 -27.66 15.73
N ALA A 281 -5.70 -26.57 16.44
CA ALA A 281 -7.04 -26.30 16.96
C ALA A 281 -8.03 -25.89 15.84
N THR A 282 -7.62 -25.00 14.95
CA THR A 282 -8.51 -24.36 13.96
C THR A 282 -8.62 -25.11 12.65
N GLY A 283 -7.65 -25.98 12.36
CA GLY A 283 -7.51 -26.68 11.09
C GLY A 283 -7.03 -25.79 9.95
N ALA A 284 -6.55 -26.44 8.90
CA ALA A 284 -6.01 -25.86 7.69
C ALA A 284 -6.95 -26.00 6.49
N PRO A 285 -6.83 -25.13 5.47
CA PRO A 285 -7.44 -25.36 4.17
C PRO A 285 -6.96 -26.69 3.55
N ARG A 286 -7.83 -27.37 2.80
CA ARG A 286 -7.48 -28.60 2.06
C ARG A 286 -6.56 -28.40 0.86
N GLN A 287 -6.42 -27.16 0.39
CA GLN A 287 -5.55 -26.82 -0.74
C GLN A 287 -4.74 -25.58 -0.37
N PRO A 288 -3.57 -25.38 -0.99
CA PRO A 288 -2.78 -24.17 -0.78
C PRO A 288 -3.62 -22.90 -0.91
N LEU A 289 -3.40 -21.98 0.02
CA LEU A 289 -4.08 -20.69 0.09
C LEU A 289 -3.04 -19.59 0.33
N LEU A 290 -2.90 -18.68 -0.62
CA LEU A 290 -2.11 -17.48 -0.42
C LEU A 290 -2.79 -16.58 0.61
N VAL A 291 -2.07 -16.25 1.67
CA VAL A 291 -2.48 -15.34 2.74
C VAL A 291 -1.35 -14.36 3.00
N TYR A 292 -1.61 -13.16 3.50
CA TYR A 292 -0.49 -12.26 3.81
C TYR A 292 0.07 -12.42 5.23
N ASN A 293 -0.73 -13.00 6.11
CA ASN A 293 -0.38 -13.28 7.50
C ASN A 293 -0.93 -14.65 7.89
N ARG A 294 -0.29 -15.29 8.86
CA ARG A 294 -0.76 -16.52 9.51
C ARG A 294 -0.27 -16.57 10.97
N PRO A 295 -0.89 -17.38 11.85
CA PRO A 295 -0.42 -17.58 13.20
C PRO A 295 0.97 -18.22 13.21
N ALA A 296 1.80 -17.86 14.19
CA ALA A 296 3.12 -18.46 14.36
C ALA A 296 3.02 -19.98 14.58
N GLY A 297 3.84 -20.74 13.84
CA GLY A 297 3.77 -22.20 13.82
C GLY A 297 2.52 -22.79 13.14
N GLY A 298 1.55 -21.97 12.73
CA GLY A 298 0.35 -22.41 12.00
C GLY A 298 0.58 -22.37 10.49
N THR A 299 0.98 -23.51 9.91
CA THR A 299 1.50 -23.56 8.53
C THR A 299 0.69 -24.43 7.58
N GLY A 300 -0.38 -25.09 8.02
CA GLY A 300 -1.11 -26.04 7.18
C GLY A 300 -1.72 -25.37 5.95
N ASN A 301 -1.13 -25.61 4.77
CA ASN A 301 -1.52 -25.07 3.46
C ASN A 301 -1.75 -23.54 3.40
N MET A 302 -1.20 -22.77 4.34
CA MET A 302 -1.30 -21.30 4.38
C MET A 302 0.02 -20.70 3.94
N LEU A 303 0.09 -20.27 2.68
CA LEU A 303 1.31 -19.81 2.04
C LEU A 303 1.38 -18.28 2.11
N LEU A 304 2.51 -17.73 2.57
CA LEU A 304 2.64 -16.29 2.78
C LEU A 304 2.93 -15.54 1.47
N TRP A 305 2.18 -14.47 1.23
CA TRP A 305 2.35 -13.55 0.09
C TRP A 305 2.46 -12.10 0.58
N PRO A 306 3.33 -11.24 0.02
CA PRO A 306 3.37 -9.82 0.37
C PRO A 306 2.01 -9.15 0.19
N LEU A 307 1.47 -8.56 1.26
CA LEU A 307 0.24 -7.76 1.18
C LEU A 307 0.35 -6.65 0.10
N PRO A 308 -0.47 -6.70 -0.98
CA PRO A 308 -0.47 -5.67 -2.00
C PRO A 308 -0.82 -4.31 -1.41
N GLY A 309 -0.05 -3.29 -1.81
CA GLY A 309 -0.21 -1.91 -1.35
C GLY A 309 0.49 -1.59 -0.04
N TYR A 310 0.96 -2.61 0.69
CA TYR A 310 1.75 -2.43 1.91
C TYR A 310 3.20 -2.89 1.73
N HIS A 311 3.40 -4.07 1.14
CA HIS A 311 4.72 -4.68 0.92
C HIS A 311 5.16 -4.63 -0.54
N THR A 312 4.51 -3.77 -1.35
CA THR A 312 4.86 -3.56 -2.74
C THR A 312 5.95 -2.48 -2.85
N PRO A 313 7.00 -2.68 -3.68
CA PRO A 313 7.94 -1.62 -4.01
C PRO A 313 7.24 -0.31 -4.38
N GLY A 314 7.68 0.81 -3.78
CA GLY A 314 7.05 2.13 -3.96
C GLY A 314 5.89 2.44 -3.01
N ALA A 315 5.39 1.47 -2.23
CA ALA A 315 4.42 1.74 -1.16
C ALA A 315 5.12 2.43 0.03
N PRO A 316 4.49 3.38 0.75
CA PRO A 316 5.14 4.12 1.84
C PRO A 316 5.74 3.27 2.98
N SER A 317 5.23 2.06 3.17
CA SER A 317 5.70 1.08 4.16
C SER A 317 6.77 0.12 3.64
N HIS A 318 7.11 0.18 2.35
CA HIS A 318 8.14 -0.66 1.77
C HIS A 318 9.53 -0.10 2.05
N VAL A 319 10.52 -1.00 2.18
CA VAL A 319 11.94 -0.68 2.45
C VAL A 319 12.64 0.15 1.36
N THR A 320 11.95 0.50 0.27
CA THR A 320 12.50 1.35 -0.81
C THR A 320 11.83 2.70 -0.90
N ALA A 321 10.79 2.94 -0.10
CA ALA A 321 10.01 4.17 -0.19
C ALA A 321 10.54 5.30 0.69
N GLN A 322 11.39 4.98 1.67
CA GLN A 322 11.94 5.95 2.61
C GLN A 322 13.29 6.46 2.13
N GLU A 323 13.56 7.73 2.42
CA GLU A 323 14.90 8.27 2.29
C GLU A 323 15.85 7.51 3.21
N ALA A 324 17.09 7.31 2.77
CA ALA A 324 18.08 6.64 3.59
C ALA A 324 18.30 7.43 4.89
N ASP A 325 18.21 6.74 6.04
CA ASP A 325 18.58 7.32 7.33
C ASP A 325 20.10 7.57 7.37
N ARG A 326 20.48 8.85 7.36
CA ARG A 326 21.87 9.32 7.41
C ARG A 326 22.28 9.83 8.79
N VAL A 327 21.38 9.83 9.78
CA VAL A 327 21.67 10.30 11.12
C VAL A 327 22.46 9.21 11.85
N ALA A 328 23.68 9.53 12.27
CA ALA A 328 24.54 8.58 12.97
C ALA A 328 23.95 8.22 14.35
N TRP A 329 24.23 7.00 14.84
CA TRP A 329 23.73 6.52 16.14
C TRP A 329 23.99 7.49 17.31
N ALA A 330 25.19 8.09 17.33
CA ALA A 330 25.61 9.04 18.36
C ALA A 330 24.70 10.28 18.42
N ASP A 331 24.23 10.74 17.26
CA ASP A 331 23.40 11.95 17.11
C ASP A 331 21.91 11.70 17.34
N LYS A 332 21.50 10.43 17.47
CA LYS A 332 20.12 10.06 17.77
C LYS A 332 19.83 10.23 19.27
N ALA A 333 18.62 10.67 19.57
CA ALA A 333 18.11 10.77 20.93
C ALA A 333 17.99 9.38 21.58
N ASP A 334 18.41 9.30 22.85
CA ASP A 334 18.17 8.17 23.74
C ASP A 334 16.71 8.17 24.22
N VAL A 335 15.81 7.90 23.27
CA VAL A 335 14.36 7.90 23.47
C VAL A 335 13.75 6.73 22.74
N ALA A 336 12.82 6.04 23.41
CA ALA A 336 11.94 5.06 22.81
C ALA A 336 10.76 5.75 22.14
N ALA A 337 10.67 5.61 20.81
CA ALA A 337 9.71 6.33 19.99
C ALA A 337 8.68 5.40 19.32
N TRP A 338 7.43 5.85 19.30
CA TRP A 338 6.35 5.21 18.56
C TRP A 338 5.26 6.20 18.16
N ARG A 339 4.80 6.09 16.91
CA ARG A 339 3.62 6.80 16.40
C ARG A 339 2.83 5.87 15.49
N GLY A 340 1.57 5.62 15.81
CA GLY A 340 0.75 4.72 15.00
C GLY A 340 -0.73 4.81 15.28
N ASN A 341 -1.53 4.23 14.39
CA ASN A 341 -2.98 4.15 14.57
C ASN A 341 -3.33 3.23 15.76
N LEU A 342 -4.44 3.50 16.44
CA LEU A 342 -4.98 2.59 17.44
C LEU A 342 -5.72 1.46 16.74
N SER A 343 -5.08 0.29 16.71
CA SER A 343 -5.60 -0.92 16.10
C SER A 343 -5.26 -2.12 16.98
N GLY A 344 -5.77 -3.29 16.62
CA GLY A 344 -5.53 -4.53 17.35
C GLY A 344 -6.74 -5.03 18.11
N ARG A 345 -6.50 -6.04 18.94
CA ARG A 345 -7.48 -6.74 19.76
C ARG A 345 -6.88 -6.97 21.16
N PRO A 346 -7.72 -7.32 22.14
CA PRO A 346 -7.25 -7.73 23.46
C PRO A 346 -6.18 -8.83 23.39
N VAL A 347 -5.16 -8.67 24.22
CA VAL A 347 -4.09 -9.66 24.42
C VAL A 347 -4.24 -10.25 25.82
N ALA A 348 -4.21 -11.58 25.92
CA ALA A 348 -4.56 -12.30 27.15
C ALA A 348 -3.70 -11.92 28.36
N VAL A 349 -2.44 -11.52 28.15
CA VAL A 349 -1.55 -11.07 29.24
C VAL A 349 -1.98 -9.73 29.84
N LEU A 350 -2.71 -8.89 29.08
CA LEU A 350 -3.22 -7.60 29.55
C LEU A 350 -4.63 -7.72 30.15
N ASP A 351 -5.44 -8.65 29.64
CA ASP A 351 -6.72 -9.04 30.26
C ASP A 351 -7.03 -10.51 29.95
N ALA A 352 -6.81 -11.39 30.93
CA ALA A 352 -7.07 -12.82 30.81
C ALA A 352 -8.57 -13.15 30.62
N GLY A 353 -9.46 -12.25 31.05
CA GLY A 353 -10.91 -12.41 30.95
C GLY A 353 -11.54 -11.82 29.69
N ALA A 354 -10.78 -11.08 28.87
CA ALA A 354 -11.34 -10.36 27.71
C ALA A 354 -11.77 -11.26 26.54
N GLY A 355 -11.41 -12.55 26.56
CA GLY A 355 -11.67 -13.48 25.45
C GLY A 355 -11.07 -12.97 24.13
N PRO A 356 -11.61 -13.35 22.95
CA PRO A 356 -11.10 -12.85 21.66
C PRO A 356 -11.35 -11.35 21.43
N GLY A 357 -12.16 -10.72 22.30
CA GLY A 357 -12.53 -9.32 22.28
C GLY A 357 -13.10 -8.81 20.96
N ARG A 358 -13.52 -7.55 20.94
CA ARG A 358 -13.73 -6.83 19.67
C ARG A 358 -12.47 -6.02 19.34
N GLY A 359 -12.29 -5.69 18.06
CA GLY A 359 -11.11 -4.92 17.64
C GLY A 359 -11.24 -3.44 18.00
N ALA A 360 -10.12 -2.77 18.26
CA ALA A 360 -10.07 -1.37 18.71
C ALA A 360 -10.93 -0.39 17.88
N HIS A 361 -11.04 -0.60 16.57
CA HIS A 361 -11.93 0.19 15.68
C HIS A 361 -13.40 0.27 16.11
N LEU A 362 -13.93 -0.75 16.81
CA LEU A 362 -15.31 -0.76 17.33
C LEU A 362 -15.40 0.05 18.62
N VAL A 363 -14.37 -0.02 19.46
CA VAL A 363 -14.24 0.84 20.65
C VAL A 363 -14.13 2.31 20.22
N LEU A 364 -13.32 2.61 19.20
CA LEU A 364 -13.24 3.95 18.60
C LEU A 364 -14.59 4.45 18.07
N ALA A 365 -15.39 3.57 17.46
CA ALA A 365 -16.72 3.93 16.97
C ALA A 365 -17.68 4.30 18.12
N ASP A 366 -17.58 3.62 19.27
CA ASP A 366 -18.37 3.95 20.46
C ASP A 366 -17.89 5.24 21.12
N LEU A 367 -16.57 5.44 21.28
CA LEU A 367 -15.99 6.68 21.83
C LEU A 367 -16.35 7.91 20.98
N ALA A 368 -16.54 7.75 19.67
CA ALA A 368 -16.98 8.83 18.80
C ALA A 368 -18.39 9.34 19.12
N ARG A 369 -19.20 8.60 19.92
CA ARG A 369 -20.52 9.04 20.39
C ARG A 369 -20.45 10.02 21.57
N GLY A 370 -19.28 10.22 22.16
CA GLY A 370 -19.06 11.10 23.30
C GLY A 370 -18.97 10.37 24.65
N PRO A 371 -18.56 11.08 25.71
CA PRO A 371 -18.38 10.50 27.04
C PRO A 371 -19.70 10.08 27.67
N GLY A 372 -19.69 9.01 28.45
CA GLY A 372 -20.87 8.52 29.16
C GLY A 372 -20.63 7.40 30.15
N ALA A 373 -21.72 6.76 30.61
CA ALA A 373 -21.66 5.70 31.62
C ALA A 373 -20.87 4.46 31.20
N ALA A 374 -20.62 4.28 29.90
CA ALA A 374 -19.85 3.16 29.35
C ALA A 374 -18.32 3.37 29.38
N ASP A 375 -17.84 4.58 29.73
CA ASP A 375 -16.42 4.95 29.58
C ASP A 375 -15.47 4.02 30.33
N ALA A 376 -15.82 3.59 31.55
CA ALA A 376 -14.99 2.66 32.32
C ALA A 376 -14.84 1.29 31.62
N ALA A 377 -15.90 0.81 30.96
CA ALA A 377 -15.86 -0.43 30.20
C ALA A 377 -15.04 -0.26 28.92
N LEU A 378 -15.23 0.84 28.20
CA LEU A 378 -14.47 1.16 26.99
C LEU A 378 -12.97 1.33 27.30
N GLU A 379 -12.62 1.96 28.42
CA GLU A 379 -11.23 2.09 28.85
C GLU A 379 -10.60 0.73 29.16
N ARG A 380 -11.31 -0.18 29.85
CA ARG A 380 -10.84 -1.55 30.07
C ARG A 380 -10.57 -2.28 28.74
N GLU A 381 -11.49 -2.16 27.77
CA GLU A 381 -11.28 -2.74 26.44
C GLU A 381 -10.04 -2.17 25.74
N LEU A 382 -9.79 -0.85 25.86
CA LEU A 382 -8.60 -0.22 25.32
C LEU A 382 -7.33 -0.70 26.02
N LEU A 383 -7.32 -0.76 27.37
CA LEU A 383 -6.18 -1.24 28.18
C LEU A 383 -5.80 -2.68 27.86
N ALA A 384 -6.74 -3.49 27.38
CA ALA A 384 -6.45 -4.84 26.92
C ALA A 384 -5.68 -4.89 25.59
N THR A 385 -5.56 -3.77 24.86
CA THR A 385 -4.78 -3.68 23.60
C THR A 385 -3.36 -3.17 23.86
N THR A 386 -2.35 -3.79 23.23
CA THR A 386 -0.93 -3.41 23.46
C THR A 386 -0.68 -1.93 23.20
N ARG A 387 -1.14 -1.39 22.06
CA ARG A 387 -0.85 0.00 21.65
C ARG A 387 -1.38 1.02 22.65
N TYR A 388 -2.62 0.88 23.12
CA TYR A 388 -3.16 1.81 24.10
C TYR A 388 -2.51 1.60 25.47
N SER A 389 -2.34 0.36 25.92
CA SER A 389 -1.70 0.07 27.22
C SER A 389 -0.30 0.68 27.32
N VAL A 390 0.54 0.49 26.30
CA VAL A 390 1.90 1.05 26.24
C VAL A 390 1.86 2.57 26.22
N VAL A 391 1.09 3.19 25.33
CA VAL A 391 1.02 4.66 25.26
C VAL A 391 0.47 5.24 26.57
N ARG A 392 -0.56 4.65 27.15
CA ARG A 392 -1.16 5.08 28.42
C ARG A 392 -0.17 5.03 29.58
N ARG A 393 0.70 4.02 29.62
CA ARG A 393 1.71 3.84 30.66
C ARG A 393 2.89 4.79 30.51
N PHE A 394 3.36 5.04 29.28
CA PHE A 394 4.66 5.65 29.03
C PHE A 394 4.65 7.03 28.38
N ALA A 395 3.55 7.47 27.76
CA ALA A 395 3.49 8.81 27.16
C ALA A 395 3.77 9.91 28.19
N GLY A 396 4.63 10.86 27.83
CA GLY A 396 5.05 11.96 28.71
C GLY A 396 6.10 11.59 29.77
N ARG A 397 6.50 10.32 29.89
CA ARG A 397 7.63 9.93 30.75
C ARG A 397 8.97 10.27 30.08
N ALA A 398 9.97 10.64 30.89
CA ALA A 398 11.33 10.87 30.39
C ALA A 398 11.86 9.61 29.67
N GLY A 399 12.53 9.81 28.53
CA GLY A 399 13.05 8.72 27.70
C GLY A 399 12.03 8.05 26.78
N PHE A 400 10.79 8.55 26.71
CA PHE A 400 9.74 8.04 25.82
C PHE A 400 9.10 9.16 25.00
N ASP A 401 8.89 8.89 23.72
CA ASP A 401 8.11 9.74 22.83
C ASP A 401 7.08 8.90 22.06
N LEU A 402 5.92 8.69 22.68
CA LEU A 402 4.87 7.79 22.21
C LEU A 402 3.54 8.53 22.00
N GLY A 403 2.80 8.14 20.96
CA GLY A 403 1.49 8.73 20.70
C GLY A 403 0.67 7.99 19.65
N VAL A 404 -0.64 8.15 19.73
CA VAL A 404 -1.61 7.60 18.78
C VAL A 404 -1.86 8.61 17.66
N ALA A 405 -1.73 8.18 16.42
CA ALA A 405 -2.06 8.97 15.24
C ALA A 405 -3.31 8.38 14.56
N LEU A 406 -4.49 8.94 14.87
CA LEU A 406 -5.77 8.48 14.32
C LEU A 406 -6.06 9.10 12.94
N PRO A 407 -6.63 8.34 12.00
CA PRO A 407 -7.07 8.88 10.71
C PRO A 407 -8.29 9.81 10.86
N PRO A 408 -8.55 10.71 9.89
CA PRO A 408 -9.61 11.71 9.99
C PRO A 408 -11.02 11.17 10.31
N HIS A 409 -11.37 9.98 9.82
CA HIS A 409 -12.68 9.37 10.11
C HIS A 409 -12.85 8.96 11.59
N HIS A 410 -11.77 8.91 12.37
CA HIS A 410 -11.78 8.70 13.82
C HIS A 410 -11.60 10.01 14.61
N ALA A 411 -11.77 11.18 13.99
CA ALA A 411 -11.62 12.47 14.67
C ALA A 411 -12.59 12.67 15.85
N GLY A 412 -13.78 12.05 15.81
CA GLY A 412 -14.71 12.04 16.95
C GLY A 412 -14.10 11.35 18.17
N ALA A 413 -13.58 10.13 17.97
CA ALA A 413 -12.91 9.36 19.02
C ALA A 413 -11.63 10.06 19.53
N ALA A 414 -10.87 10.72 18.64
CA ALA A 414 -9.65 11.44 19.00
C ALA A 414 -9.86 12.56 20.02
N ARG A 415 -11.08 13.14 20.08
CA ARG A 415 -11.45 14.19 21.04
C ARG A 415 -11.99 13.63 22.36
N HIS A 416 -12.21 12.32 22.45
CA HIS A 416 -12.73 11.69 23.66
C HIS A 416 -11.70 11.81 24.80
N PRO A 417 -12.10 12.10 26.06
CA PRO A 417 -11.16 12.26 27.19
C PRO A 417 -10.19 11.09 27.40
N LEU A 418 -10.64 9.85 27.13
CA LEU A 418 -9.81 8.64 27.20
C LEU A 418 -8.66 8.62 26.17
N LEU A 419 -8.78 9.34 25.05
CA LEU A 419 -7.80 9.30 23.94
C LEU A 419 -7.09 10.62 23.70
N ALA A 420 -7.76 11.75 23.95
CA ALA A 420 -7.28 13.08 23.61
C ALA A 420 -5.85 13.38 24.15
N PRO A 421 -5.48 13.01 25.38
CA PRO A 421 -4.12 13.25 25.90
C PRO A 421 -3.02 12.50 25.13
N TYR A 422 -3.36 11.44 24.42
CA TYR A 422 -2.43 10.55 23.73
C TYR A 422 -2.46 10.71 22.21
N CYS A 423 -3.41 11.48 21.69
CA CYS A 423 -3.57 11.69 20.26
C CYS A 423 -2.64 12.81 19.76
N GLY A 424 -1.91 12.52 18.69
CA GLY A 424 -1.02 13.47 18.04
C GLY A 424 -1.04 13.34 16.52
N PRO A 425 -0.32 14.21 15.81
CA PRO A 425 -0.21 14.13 14.36
C PRO A 425 0.51 12.84 13.95
N ARG A 426 0.26 12.42 12.71
CA ARG A 426 1.10 11.41 12.05
C ARG A 426 2.45 12.02 11.76
N MET A 427 3.53 11.33 12.12
CA MET A 427 4.89 11.80 11.89
C MET A 427 5.45 11.32 10.55
N PRO A 428 6.25 12.15 9.86
CA PRO A 428 6.94 11.73 8.64
C PRO A 428 8.07 10.73 8.96
N PRO A 429 8.50 9.89 7.99
CA PRO A 429 9.61 8.95 8.18
C PRO A 429 10.88 9.57 8.80
N ALA A 430 11.27 10.76 8.33
CA ALA A 430 12.45 11.47 8.82
C ALA A 430 12.43 11.79 10.33
N TRP A 431 11.24 11.88 10.94
CA TRP A 431 11.15 12.05 12.40
C TRP A 431 11.68 10.82 13.13
N PHE A 432 11.38 9.60 12.64
CA PHE A 432 11.84 8.36 13.25
C PHE A 432 13.37 8.19 13.18
N HIS A 433 14.04 8.82 12.21
CA HIS A 433 15.49 8.81 12.09
C HIS A 433 16.20 9.50 13.27
N GLY A 434 15.48 10.30 14.07
CA GLY A 434 16.03 10.97 15.24
C GLY A 434 16.21 10.10 16.47
N PHE A 435 15.77 8.84 16.48
CA PHE A 435 15.64 8.03 17.71
C PHE A 435 16.45 6.74 17.67
N ARG A 436 17.09 6.40 18.80
CA ARG A 436 17.85 5.16 18.95
C ARG A 436 16.96 3.93 19.05
N TYR A 437 15.77 4.06 19.64
CA TYR A 437 14.90 2.93 19.98
C TYR A 437 13.52 3.12 19.34
N LEU A 438 13.14 2.22 18.42
CA LEU A 438 11.86 2.29 17.72
C LEU A 438 10.99 1.11 18.12
N LEU A 439 9.78 1.39 18.61
CA LEU A 439 8.86 0.30 18.99
C LEU A 439 8.11 -0.23 17.76
N SER A 440 7.94 -1.55 17.69
CA SER A 440 7.08 -2.22 16.72
C SER A 440 6.02 -3.03 17.48
N LEU A 441 4.90 -2.38 17.76
CA LEU A 441 3.81 -2.90 18.59
C LEU A 441 2.70 -3.55 17.75
N SER A 442 2.19 -4.67 18.25
CA SER A 442 1.14 -5.46 17.63
C SER A 442 -0.07 -4.61 17.29
N GLY A 443 -0.57 -4.82 16.07
CA GLY A 443 -1.87 -4.34 15.62
C GLY A 443 -2.86 -5.48 15.56
N ARG A 444 -3.55 -5.61 14.43
CA ARG A 444 -4.54 -6.68 14.22
C ARG A 444 -3.87 -8.04 13.96
N ASP A 445 -2.68 -8.02 13.36
CA ASP A 445 -1.95 -9.16 12.78
C ASP A 445 -0.45 -8.82 12.52
N GLY A 446 0.17 -8.04 13.39
CA GLY A 446 1.56 -7.61 13.24
C GLY A 446 1.81 -6.14 13.59
N GLY A 447 3.06 -5.84 13.96
CA GLY A 447 3.61 -4.48 13.96
C GLY A 447 3.89 -3.99 12.55
N SER A 448 2.93 -3.31 11.94
CA SER A 448 3.02 -2.92 10.53
C SER A 448 4.17 -1.96 10.21
N ASN A 449 4.70 -1.24 11.20
CA ASN A 449 5.85 -0.35 11.05
C ASN A 449 7.22 -1.07 11.12
N PHE A 450 7.26 -2.40 11.25
CA PHE A 450 8.51 -3.13 11.45
C PHE A 450 9.53 -2.90 10.33
N LEU A 451 9.18 -3.15 9.06
CA LEU A 451 10.11 -2.99 7.94
C LEU A 451 10.65 -1.55 7.80
N PRO A 452 9.79 -0.50 7.85
CA PRO A 452 10.26 0.88 7.96
C PRO A 452 11.25 1.13 9.10
N ALA A 453 10.95 0.63 10.31
CA ALA A 453 11.79 0.86 11.48
C ALA A 453 13.13 0.11 11.37
N ALA A 454 13.11 -1.12 10.87
CA ALA A 454 14.28 -1.98 10.66
C ALA A 454 15.28 -1.42 9.63
N GLN A 455 14.81 -0.54 8.73
CA GLN A 455 15.66 0.13 7.77
C GLN A 455 16.43 1.34 8.36
N THR A 456 16.01 1.85 9.52
CA THR A 456 16.66 3.01 10.14
C THR A 456 18.00 2.63 10.79
N GLN A 457 18.81 3.63 11.12
CA GLN A 457 20.00 3.44 11.96
C GLN A 457 19.66 3.34 13.47
N GLY A 458 18.38 3.22 13.83
CA GLY A 458 17.94 2.86 15.19
C GLY A 458 17.80 1.34 15.35
N VAL A 459 17.66 0.87 16.59
CA VAL A 459 17.32 -0.54 16.90
C VAL A 459 15.82 -0.66 17.15
N VAL A 460 15.22 -1.74 16.64
CA VAL A 460 13.80 -2.01 16.81
C VAL A 460 13.57 -2.85 18.07
N LEU A 461 12.63 -2.44 18.91
CA LEU A 461 12.04 -3.28 19.96
C LEU A 461 10.70 -3.79 19.44
N LYS A 462 10.61 -5.08 19.11
CA LYS A 462 9.46 -5.68 18.41
C LYS A 462 8.71 -6.61 19.33
N GLU A 463 7.39 -6.45 19.43
CA GLU A 463 6.51 -7.40 20.11
C GLU A 463 6.46 -8.75 19.38
N GLU A 464 6.60 -9.83 20.16
CA GLU A 464 6.36 -11.20 19.72
C GLU A 464 4.86 -11.51 19.84
N ASP A 465 4.10 -11.15 18.80
CA ASP A 465 2.63 -11.13 18.81
C ASP A 465 1.96 -12.38 18.21
N GLY A 466 2.77 -13.39 17.89
CA GLY A 466 2.29 -14.67 17.37
C GLY A 466 1.81 -14.61 15.92
N TRP A 467 2.20 -13.60 15.14
CA TRP A 467 1.92 -13.53 13.70
C TRP A 467 3.18 -13.64 12.84
N GLU A 468 3.03 -14.33 11.72
CA GLU A 468 4.04 -14.45 10.68
C GLU A 468 3.60 -13.74 9.41
N LEU A 469 4.54 -13.01 8.81
CA LEU A 469 4.43 -12.39 7.49
C LEU A 469 5.58 -12.91 6.62
N PHE A 470 5.57 -12.65 5.32
CA PHE A 470 6.54 -13.23 4.38
C PHE A 470 8.02 -13.04 4.78
N TYR A 471 8.34 -11.92 5.46
CA TYR A 471 9.70 -11.59 5.87
C TYR A 471 10.07 -12.14 7.25
N SER A 472 9.12 -12.66 8.03
CA SER A 472 9.36 -13.05 9.43
C SER A 472 10.49 -14.07 9.57
N GLY A 473 10.66 -14.97 8.60
CA GLY A 473 11.73 -15.96 8.59
C GLY A 473 13.14 -15.39 8.41
N ALA A 474 13.28 -14.15 7.96
CA ALA A 474 14.57 -13.49 7.73
C ALA A 474 14.99 -12.55 8.87
N PHE A 475 14.13 -12.34 9.87
CA PHE A 475 14.44 -11.50 11.02
C PHE A 475 14.38 -12.33 12.30
N HIS A 476 15.52 -12.42 12.98
CA HIS A 476 15.69 -13.22 14.20
C HIS A 476 15.83 -12.33 15.44
N PRO A 477 15.17 -12.67 16.56
CA PRO A 477 15.34 -12.01 17.85
C PRO A 477 16.81 -12.00 18.29
N TRP A 478 17.26 -10.89 18.89
CA TRP A 478 18.63 -10.65 19.35
C TRP A 478 19.72 -10.64 18.26
N GLU A 479 19.36 -10.87 17.01
CA GLU A 479 20.25 -10.67 15.86
C GLU A 479 19.86 -9.42 15.07
N HIS A 480 18.56 -9.19 14.88
CA HIS A 480 18.04 -8.09 14.06
C HIS A 480 17.18 -7.09 14.85
N PHE A 481 16.63 -7.51 15.98
CA PHE A 481 15.77 -6.69 16.83
C PHE A 481 15.77 -7.21 18.27
N ILE A 482 15.34 -6.36 19.20
CA ILE A 482 15.14 -6.73 20.60
C ILE A 482 13.68 -7.21 20.76
N PRO A 483 13.44 -8.48 21.13
CA PRO A 483 12.08 -8.98 21.31
C PRO A 483 11.45 -8.40 22.57
N LEU A 484 10.16 -8.07 22.47
CA LEU A 484 9.29 -7.73 23.59
C LEU A 484 8.27 -8.87 23.79
N ALA A 485 7.98 -9.17 25.05
CA ALA A 485 6.88 -10.05 25.39
C ALA A 485 5.53 -9.51 24.88
N PRO A 486 4.51 -10.37 24.66
CA PRO A 486 3.16 -9.91 24.35
C PRO A 486 2.69 -8.81 25.31
N GLY A 487 2.00 -7.80 24.78
CA GLY A 487 1.60 -6.62 25.56
C GLY A 487 2.74 -5.65 25.88
N ALA A 488 3.97 -5.94 25.45
CA ALA A 488 5.20 -5.20 25.78
C ALA A 488 5.36 -4.99 27.30
N VAL A 489 4.99 -6.00 28.09
CA VAL A 489 5.02 -5.94 29.56
C VAL A 489 6.44 -5.81 30.12
N ASP A 490 7.45 -6.23 29.34
CA ASP A 490 8.89 -6.17 29.64
C ASP A 490 9.60 -4.96 29.00
N LEU A 491 8.87 -3.97 28.48
CA LEU A 491 9.46 -2.84 27.74
C LEU A 491 10.55 -2.08 28.51
N GLU A 492 10.34 -1.80 29.79
CA GLU A 492 11.32 -1.07 30.61
C GLU A 492 12.63 -1.87 30.77
N GLU A 493 12.52 -3.17 31.05
CA GLU A 493 13.67 -4.08 31.17
C GLU A 493 14.45 -4.15 29.85
N ARG A 494 13.75 -4.32 28.73
CA ARG A 494 14.36 -4.41 27.39
C ARG A 494 15.03 -3.11 26.98
N LEU A 495 14.42 -1.96 27.31
CA LEU A 495 14.99 -0.66 27.02
C LEU A 495 16.23 -0.39 27.87
N GLU A 496 16.22 -0.77 29.14
CA GLU A 496 17.38 -0.64 30.02
C GLU A 496 18.56 -1.49 29.53
N TRP A 497 18.29 -2.74 29.14
CA TRP A 497 19.29 -3.57 28.47
C TRP A 497 19.84 -2.88 27.22
N ALA A 498 18.98 -2.30 26.39
CA ALA A 498 19.40 -1.64 25.14
C ALA A 498 20.29 -0.41 25.39
N ARG A 499 20.03 0.34 26.47
CA ARG A 499 20.84 1.49 26.91
C ARG A 499 22.19 1.05 27.45
N GLY A 500 22.24 -0.05 28.19
CA GLY A 500 23.48 -0.66 28.66
C GLY A 500 24.32 -1.32 27.57
N ASN A 501 23.75 -1.60 26.39
CA ASN A 501 24.39 -2.35 25.31
C ASN A 501 24.33 -1.63 23.94
N PRO A 502 24.84 -0.38 23.82
CA PRO A 502 24.71 0.41 22.60
C PRO A 502 25.47 -0.18 21.40
N ALA A 503 26.57 -0.89 21.62
CA ALA A 503 27.33 -1.55 20.56
C ALA A 503 26.54 -2.72 19.95
N ALA A 504 25.90 -3.54 20.80
CA ALA A 504 25.03 -4.62 20.34
C ALA A 504 23.82 -4.08 19.56
N CYS A 505 23.21 -2.99 20.03
CA CYS A 505 22.10 -2.34 19.32
C CYS A 505 22.50 -1.88 17.90
N GLN A 506 23.69 -1.28 17.74
CA GLN A 506 24.20 -0.87 16.44
C GLN A 506 24.46 -2.05 15.51
N GLN A 507 25.00 -3.15 16.04
CA GLN A 507 25.20 -4.39 15.28
C GLN A 507 23.86 -4.97 14.81
N MET A 508 22.85 -5.04 15.69
CA MET A 508 21.51 -5.50 15.33
C MET A 508 20.86 -4.61 14.27
N SER A 509 20.94 -3.28 14.44
CA SER A 509 20.44 -2.31 13.45
C SER A 509 21.11 -2.50 12.09
N LYS A 510 22.43 -2.71 12.06
CA LYS A 510 23.15 -3.00 10.81
C LYS A 510 22.65 -4.30 10.18
N ALA A 511 22.55 -5.39 10.94
CA ALA A 511 22.07 -6.68 10.43
C ALA A 511 20.65 -6.57 9.86
N ALA A 512 19.75 -5.88 10.56
CA ALA A 512 18.39 -5.63 10.08
C ALA A 512 18.37 -4.86 8.74
N ARG A 513 19.20 -3.83 8.60
CA ARG A 513 19.33 -3.07 7.35
C ARG A 513 19.88 -3.91 6.20
N ASP A 514 20.81 -4.83 6.47
CA ASP A 514 21.34 -5.75 5.46
C ASP A 514 20.22 -6.69 4.94
N VAL A 515 19.34 -7.18 5.81
CA VAL A 515 18.13 -7.92 5.40
C VAL A 515 17.17 -7.05 4.60
N CYS A 516 16.91 -5.82 5.03
CA CYS A 516 16.07 -4.87 4.28
C CYS A 516 16.62 -4.61 2.87
N ALA A 517 17.94 -4.50 2.69
CA ALA A 517 18.56 -4.33 1.39
C ALA A 517 18.34 -5.54 0.47
N ARG A 518 18.38 -6.77 1.00
CA ARG A 518 18.06 -8.00 0.24
C ARG A 518 16.59 -8.06 -0.16
N ILE A 519 15.68 -7.63 0.73
CA ILE A 519 14.23 -7.52 0.43
C ILE A 519 13.96 -6.44 -0.64
N ALA A 520 14.72 -5.34 -0.61
CA ALA A 520 14.60 -4.24 -1.56
C ALA A 520 15.00 -4.61 -3.00
N ASN A 521 15.80 -5.66 -3.20
CA ASN A 521 16.25 -6.10 -4.51
C ASN A 521 15.07 -6.67 -5.33
N ALA A 522 14.77 -6.03 -6.46
CA ALA A 522 13.62 -6.38 -7.30
C ALA A 522 13.73 -7.79 -7.92
N GLU A 523 14.92 -8.21 -8.34
CA GLU A 523 15.11 -9.52 -8.96
C GLU A 523 15.12 -10.64 -7.92
N THR A 524 15.72 -10.42 -6.74
CA THR A 524 15.55 -11.30 -5.58
C THR A 524 14.07 -11.46 -5.25
N ARG A 525 13.32 -10.34 -5.23
CA ARG A 525 11.88 -10.36 -4.97
C ARG A 525 11.10 -11.19 -5.99
N ARG A 526 11.37 -11.00 -7.27
CA ARG A 526 10.72 -11.77 -8.34
C ARG A 526 11.03 -13.26 -8.23
N ALA A 527 12.25 -13.63 -7.85
CA ALA A 527 12.65 -15.03 -7.69
C ALA A 527 11.81 -15.76 -6.63
N TRP A 528 11.72 -15.23 -5.40
CA TRP A 528 10.98 -15.92 -4.34
C TRP A 528 9.46 -15.91 -4.57
N LEU A 529 8.91 -14.85 -5.17
CA LEU A 529 7.49 -14.82 -5.51
C LEU A 529 7.12 -15.87 -6.56
N ARG A 530 7.99 -16.14 -7.54
CA ARG A 530 7.77 -17.24 -8.50
C ARG A 530 7.75 -18.59 -7.78
N MET A 531 8.68 -18.82 -6.85
CA MET A 531 8.73 -20.06 -6.06
C MET A 531 7.46 -20.25 -5.22
N VAL A 532 6.99 -19.19 -4.53
CA VAL A 532 5.75 -19.23 -3.75
C VAL A 532 4.53 -19.46 -4.64
N ALA A 533 4.44 -18.78 -5.79
CA ALA A 533 3.34 -18.95 -6.74
C ALA A 533 3.29 -20.38 -7.30
N GLU A 534 4.45 -20.98 -7.59
CA GLU A 534 4.52 -22.36 -8.05
C GLU A 534 4.03 -23.32 -6.96
N ALA A 535 4.50 -23.19 -5.72
CA ALA A 535 4.06 -24.00 -4.59
C ALA A 535 2.56 -23.84 -4.27
N ALA A 536 1.98 -22.67 -4.55
CA ALA A 536 0.56 -22.40 -4.32
C ALA A 536 -0.37 -22.95 -5.40
N SER A 537 0.18 -23.38 -6.55
CA SER A 537 -0.62 -23.85 -7.68
C SER A 537 -1.52 -25.02 -7.28
N VAL A 538 -2.80 -24.90 -7.62
CA VAL A 538 -3.73 -26.02 -7.46
C VAL A 538 -3.50 -26.99 -8.61
N GLN A 539 -3.25 -28.27 -8.28
CA GLN A 539 -3.22 -29.32 -9.30
C GLN A 539 -4.60 -29.40 -9.97
N ALA A 540 -4.62 -29.58 -11.30
CA ALA A 540 -5.87 -29.87 -11.99
C ALA A 540 -6.50 -31.12 -11.36
N PRO A 541 -7.82 -31.15 -11.16
CA PRO A 541 -8.50 -32.29 -10.54
C PRO A 541 -8.24 -33.61 -11.26
#